data_AF-A0A973WMC5-F1
#
_entry.id   AF-A0A973WMC5-F1
#
_cell.length_a   1.000
_cell.length_b   1.000
_cell.length_c   1.000
_cell.angle_alpha   90.00
_cell.angle_beta   90.00
_cell.angle_gamma   90.00
#
_symmetry.space_group_name_H-M   'P 1'
#
loop_
_entity.id
_entity.type
_entity.pdbx_description
1 polymer ?
#
loop_
_entity_poly.entity_id
_entity_poly.type
_entity_poly.pdbx_seq_one_letter_code
_entity_poly.pdbx_strand_id
1 'polypeptide(L)'
;MDYGAFTDASLRMMYEAVRGALKADDDFEAHGEEPKFRVRATPEWKRHAGSLEAEMLKRGLQLDIIDWTNGQGELPLTVGP
;
A
#
# COMPACT_ATOMS: atom_id res chain seq x y z
N MET A 1 -8.25 11.95 -9.76
CA MET A 1 -7.64 13.18 -9.21
C MET A 1 -6.51 13.57 -10.17
N ASP A 2 -6.28 14.86 -10.38
CA ASP A 2 -5.13 15.33 -11.16
C ASP A 2 -3.89 15.36 -10.27
N TYR A 3 -3.12 14.26 -10.26
CA TYR A 3 -1.90 14.16 -9.46
C TYR A 3 -0.77 15.06 -10.00
N GLY A 4 -0.85 15.46 -11.27
CA GLY A 4 0.10 16.38 -11.90
C GLY A 4 0.12 17.76 -11.24
N ALA A 5 -1.01 18.21 -10.70
CA ALA A 5 -1.15 19.50 -10.04
C ALA A 5 -0.49 19.58 -8.65
N PHE A 6 -0.15 18.45 -8.03
CA PHE A 6 0.43 18.43 -6.69
C PHE A 6 1.95 18.59 -6.72
N THR A 7 2.50 19.17 -5.65
CA THR A 7 3.95 19.23 -5.43
C THR A 7 4.52 17.86 -5.11
N ASP A 8 5.82 17.67 -5.35
CA ASP A 8 6.52 16.44 -5.00
C ASP A 8 6.41 16.11 -3.51
N ALA A 9 6.43 17.13 -2.64
CA ALA A 9 6.26 16.96 -1.20
C ALA A 9 4.87 16.43 -0.87
N SER A 10 3.82 16.99 -1.47
CA SER A 10 2.44 16.54 -1.25
C SER A 10 2.21 15.11 -1.76
N LEU A 11 2.78 14.75 -2.92
CA LEU A 11 2.71 13.38 -3.44
C LEU A 11 3.33 12.38 -2.48
N ARG A 12 4.53 12.68 -1.96
CA ARG A 12 5.19 11.84 -0.93
C ARG A 12 4.33 11.72 0.33
N MET A 13 3.80 12.82 0.84
CA MET A 13 2.96 12.80 2.04
C MET A 13 1.70 11.95 1.87
N MET A 14 1.02 12.07 0.73
CA MET A 14 -0.15 11.24 0.42
C MET A 14 0.23 9.77 0.32
N TYR A 15 1.35 9.47 -0.33
CA TYR A 15 1.83 8.09 -0.46
C TYR A 15 2.23 7.48 0.89
N GLU A 16 2.93 8.24 1.75
CA GLU A 16 3.22 7.84 3.12
C GLU A 16 1.95 7.65 3.96
N ALA A 17 0.91 8.45 3.75
CA ALA A 17 -0.36 8.26 4.43
C ALA A 17 -1.03 6.92 4.04
N VAL A 18 -0.93 6.51 2.76
CA VAL A 18 -1.39 5.17 2.34
C VAL A 18 -0.58 4.08 3.03
N ARG A 19 0.75 4.20 3.08
CA ARG A 19 1.63 3.24 3.77
C ARG A 19 1.31 3.14 5.26
N GLY A 20 1.07 4.27 5.91
CA GLY A 20 0.67 4.32 7.32
C GLY A 20 -0.66 3.63 7.59
N ALA A 21 -1.64 3.79 6.69
CA ALA A 21 -2.92 3.11 6.80
C ALA A 21 -2.79 1.59 6.64
N LEU A 22 -1.98 1.13 5.68
CA LEU A 22 -1.65 -0.30 5.52
C LEU A 22 -0.97 -0.85 6.77
N LYS A 23 0.05 -0.15 7.27
CA LYS A 23 0.77 -0.55 8.47
C LYS A 23 -0.17 -0.68 9.68
N ALA A 24 -1.15 0.21 9.82
CA ALA A 24 -2.10 0.13 10.92
C ALA A 24 -2.95 -1.15 10.85
N ASP A 25 -3.42 -1.54 9.66
CA ASP A 25 -4.14 -2.81 9.46
C ASP A 25 -3.23 -4.03 9.67
N ASP A 26 -2.00 -4.00 9.14
CA ASP A 26 -1.02 -5.07 9.31
C ASP A 26 -0.68 -5.25 10.82
N ASP A 27 -0.63 -4.15 11.59
CA ASP A 27 -0.43 -4.17 13.04
C ASP A 27 -1.66 -4.80 13.76
N PHE A 28 -2.91 -4.54 13.34
CA PHE A 28 -4.09 -5.24 13.90
C PHE A 28 -4.01 -6.75 13.65
N GLU A 29 -3.74 -7.15 12.41
CA GLU A 29 -3.63 -8.56 12.02
C GLU A 29 -2.52 -9.29 12.80
N ALA A 30 -1.38 -8.63 13.01
CA ALA A 30 -0.27 -9.18 13.80
C ALA A 30 -0.64 -9.45 15.27
N HIS A 31 -1.66 -8.75 15.82
CA HIS A 31 -2.19 -8.99 17.16
C HIS A 31 -3.39 -9.95 17.18
N GLY A 32 -3.71 -10.58 16.05
CA GLY A 32 -4.88 -11.47 15.90
C GLY A 32 -6.21 -10.73 15.89
N GLU A 33 -6.19 -9.42 15.68
CA GLU A 33 -7.38 -8.59 15.52
C GLU A 33 -7.74 -8.46 14.03
N GLU A 34 -9.02 -8.20 13.76
CA GLU A 34 -9.47 -7.91 12.41
C GLU A 34 -8.95 -6.54 11.96
N PRO A 35 -8.47 -6.40 10.71
CA PRO A 35 -8.01 -5.12 10.17
C PRO A 35 -9.17 -4.12 10.19
N LYS A 36 -8.99 -3.04 10.94
CA LYS A 36 -10.06 -2.05 11.20
C LYS A 36 -10.45 -1.27 9.96
N PHE A 37 -9.48 -0.95 9.10
CA PHE A 37 -9.67 -0.07 7.95
C PHE A 37 -9.80 -0.83 6.63
N ARG A 38 -9.41 -2.11 6.62
CA ARG A 38 -9.49 -3.04 5.47
C ARG A 38 -8.88 -2.44 4.20
N VAL A 39 -7.74 -1.78 4.33
CA VAL A 39 -7.05 -1.02 3.27
C VAL A 39 -6.71 -1.93 2.09
N ARG A 40 -6.19 -3.13 2.35
CA ARG A 40 -5.84 -4.13 1.33
C ARG A 40 -7.07 -4.68 0.59
N ALA A 41 -8.20 -4.80 1.27
CA ALA A 41 -9.44 -5.32 0.69
C ALA A 41 -10.26 -4.25 -0.06
N THR A 42 -9.90 -2.97 0.07
CA THR A 42 -10.64 -1.84 -0.50
C THR A 42 -9.94 -1.35 -1.78
N PRO A 43 -10.47 -1.66 -2.99
CA PRO A 43 -9.77 -1.43 -4.26
C PRO A 43 -9.37 0.03 -4.53
N GLU A 44 -10.12 0.97 -3.99
CA GLU A 44 -9.88 2.42 -4.05
C GLU A 44 -8.48 2.79 -3.57
N TRP A 45 -7.98 2.14 -2.51
CA TRP A 45 -6.65 2.39 -1.96
C TRP A 45 -5.55 1.96 -2.92
N LYS A 46 -5.66 0.77 -3.50
CA LYS A 46 -4.70 0.28 -4.51
C LYS A 46 -4.68 1.20 -5.73
N ARG A 47 -5.86 1.65 -6.19
CA ARG A 47 -5.96 2.62 -7.30
C ARG A 47 -5.35 3.97 -6.95
N HIS A 48 -5.58 4.46 -5.74
CA HIS A 48 -5.02 5.72 -5.26
C HIS A 48 -3.48 5.66 -5.20
N ALA A 49 -2.94 4.63 -4.56
CA ALA A 49 -1.51 4.39 -4.47
C ALA A 49 -0.85 4.25 -5.85
N GLY A 50 -1.41 3.42 -6.74
CA GLY A 50 -0.86 3.24 -8.08
C GLY A 50 -0.86 4.54 -8.91
N SER A 51 -1.83 5.43 -8.67
CA SER A 51 -1.84 6.75 -9.33
C SER A 51 -0.75 7.68 -8.78
N LEU A 52 -0.48 7.62 -7.47
CA LEU A 52 0.62 8.36 -6.83
C LEU A 52 1.97 7.84 -7.32
N GLU A 53 2.17 6.53 -7.31
CA GLU A 53 3.39 5.86 -7.79
C GLU A 53 3.67 6.23 -9.25
N ALA A 54 2.67 6.18 -10.12
CA ALA A 54 2.83 6.53 -11.54
C ALA A 54 3.32 7.97 -11.74
N GLU A 55 2.73 8.94 -11.03
CA GLU A 55 3.14 10.34 -11.14
C GLU A 55 4.52 10.59 -10.51
N MET A 56 4.81 9.95 -9.38
CA MET A 56 6.11 10.06 -8.72
C MET A 56 7.24 9.42 -9.56
N LEU A 57 6.99 8.26 -10.21
CA LEU A 57 7.92 7.63 -11.16
C LEU A 57 8.16 8.51 -12.38
N LYS A 58 7.10 9.09 -12.95
CA LYS A 58 7.19 10.01 -14.09
C LYS A 58 8.07 11.23 -13.79
N ARG A 59 8.13 11.66 -12.53
CA ARG A 59 8.99 12.76 -12.05
C ARG A 59 10.39 12.33 -11.63
N GLY A 60 10.70 11.03 -11.67
CA GLY A 60 11.98 10.49 -11.23
C GLY A 60 12.19 10.53 -9.71
N LEU A 61 11.11 10.52 -8.93
CA LEU A 61 11.21 10.45 -7.47
C LEU A 61 11.52 9.01 -7.04
N GLN A 62 12.39 8.85 -6.04
CA GLN A 62 12.57 7.55 -5.39
C GLN A 62 11.29 7.14 -4.65
N LEU A 63 10.96 5.86 -4.81
CA LEU A 63 9.77 5.21 -4.28
C LEU A 63 10.14 3.82 -3.81
N ASP A 64 9.57 3.43 -2.67
CA ASP A 64 9.44 2.04 -2.30
C ASP A 64 8.00 1.62 -2.62
N ILE A 65 7.82 0.75 -3.63
CA ILE A 65 6.50 0.37 -4.14
C ILE A 65 5.78 -0.48 -3.10
N ILE A 66 4.51 -0.19 -2.84
CA ILE A 66 3.72 -0.97 -1.89
C ILE A 66 3.49 -2.37 -2.45
N ASP A 67 3.82 -3.39 -1.65
CA ASP A 67 3.38 -4.75 -1.92
C ASP A 67 1.92 -4.96 -1.49
N TRP A 68 1.05 -5.07 -2.49
CA TRP A 68 -0.39 -5.29 -2.32
C TRP A 68 -0.78 -6.76 -2.21
N THR A 69 0.13 -7.72 -2.35
CA THR A 69 -0.21 -9.15 -2.46
C THR A 69 -0.50 -9.86 -1.14
N ASN A 70 -0.46 -9.13 -0.01
CA ASN A 70 -0.44 -9.67 1.36
C ASN A 70 0.78 -10.58 1.55
N GLY A 71 1.17 -10.92 2.77
CA GLY A 71 2.18 -11.94 3.05
C GLY A 71 1.82 -13.37 2.57
N GLN A 72 1.08 -13.55 1.47
CA GLN A 72 0.81 -14.81 0.78
C GLN A 72 2.03 -15.37 0.01
N GLY A 73 3.24 -14.87 0.32
CA GLY A 73 4.51 -15.44 -0.16
C GLY A 73 4.90 -16.75 0.53
N GLU A 74 4.30 -17.09 1.66
CA GLU A 74 4.48 -18.41 2.29
C GLU A 74 3.12 -19.10 2.42
N LEU A 75 2.61 -19.62 1.29
CA LEU A 75 1.83 -20.84 1.37
C LEU A 75 2.75 -21.88 2.04
N PRO A 76 2.40 -22.48 3.19
CA PRO A 76 3.11 -23.66 3.62
C PRO A 76 2.85 -24.70 2.53
N LEU A 77 3.89 -25.03 1.77
CA LEU A 77 3.89 -26.24 0.98
C LEU A 77 3.81 -27.38 1.98
N THR A 78 2.59 -27.72 2.40
CA THR A 78 2.31 -28.93 3.16
C THR A 78 2.63 -30.07 2.20
N VAL A 79 3.86 -30.55 2.25
CA VAL A 79 4.22 -31.86 1.74
C VAL A 79 3.50 -32.83 2.67
N GLY A 80 2.32 -33.28 2.22
CA GLY A 80 1.61 -34.41 2.80
C GLY A 80 2.42 -35.71 2.63
N PRO A 81 2.09 -36.74 3.44
CA PRO A 81 2.98 -37.82 3.87
C PRO A 81 3.48 -38.75 2.76
#